data_AF-A0A4D6HPT7-F1
#
_entry.id   AF-A0A4D6HPT7-F1
#
_cell.length_a   1.000
_cell.length_b   1.000
_cell.length_c   1.000
_cell.angle_alpha   90.00
_cell.angle_beta   90.00
_cell.angle_gamma   90.00
#
_symmetry.space_group_name_H-M   'P 1'
#
loop_
_entity.id
_entity.type
_entity.pdbx_description
1 polymer ?
#
loop_
_entity_poly.entity_id
_entity_poly.type
_entity_poly.pdbx_seq_one_letter_code
_entity_poly.pdbx_strand_id
1 'polypeptide(L)'
;MNSVDAAGLGIGDEYPPRIMGVLNISEESPYDPSVYDDPGEAAQYVDEELIDEGADIVDIGLESANKRFDVLSAEEELERLHIALETIDRVSGDAIFSIETRYATVAEEALLQGFDMVNDIAGFADPEMPAVCAEHNVAVAKMASPPDLERPGAVGETDWAARKSPEWAAQAEYVDQVYEALKQNGITEKTIVDPAFGGWSEAQTLEDDRETFRRLREFRALGQPMLVSINRKNFLGEIAGRETDERLPVSLAATSMAVERGAHVIRTHDVADTRDAALIGHAFTERASTATAAFSVSRLDIHSSRDLRAHLSTRGIDPTAADDWSTVAIEIDGLDEDARTRLLSAVTDVDSNVEYVDTEHALLVGSRTGILDVSAHLLEESGDGRALADALSEMIE
;
A
#
# COMPACT_ATOMS: atom_id res chain seq x y z
N MET A 1 -12.05 0.38 -1.58
CA MET A 1 -10.64 0.84 -1.43
C MET A 1 -10.33 1.84 -2.51
N ASN A 2 -9.60 2.92 -2.20
CA ASN A 2 -9.25 3.94 -3.18
C ASN A 2 -8.25 3.37 -4.20
N SER A 3 -8.40 3.79 -5.46
CA SER A 3 -7.38 3.62 -6.48
C SER A 3 -6.64 4.94 -6.69
N VAL A 4 -5.37 4.85 -7.06
CA VAL A 4 -4.48 5.99 -7.31
C VAL A 4 -4.10 6.04 -8.79
N ASP A 5 -4.08 7.25 -9.35
CA ASP A 5 -3.50 7.53 -10.68
C ASP A 5 -2.10 8.13 -10.50
N ALA A 6 -1.10 7.38 -10.96
CA ALA A 6 0.30 7.80 -11.04
C ALA A 6 0.66 8.11 -12.50
N ALA A 7 0.45 9.37 -12.92
CA ALA A 7 0.68 9.84 -14.29
C ALA A 7 0.02 8.95 -15.37
N GLY A 8 -1.25 8.59 -15.15
CA GLY A 8 -2.02 7.73 -16.04
C GLY A 8 -1.88 6.22 -15.77
N LEU A 9 -0.97 5.81 -14.89
CA LEU A 9 -0.88 4.44 -14.40
C LEU A 9 -1.85 4.25 -13.21
N GLY A 10 -2.92 3.49 -13.43
CA GLY A 10 -3.86 3.12 -12.37
C GLY A 10 -3.29 2.07 -11.42
N ILE A 11 -3.40 2.31 -10.11
CA ILE A 11 -2.91 1.47 -9.01
C ILE A 11 -4.06 1.26 -8.01
N GLY A 12 -4.47 0.02 -7.78
CA GLY A 12 -5.58 -0.31 -6.87
C GLY A 12 -6.20 -1.66 -7.20
N ASP A 13 -7.31 -1.99 -6.52
CA ASP A 13 -7.98 -3.29 -6.68
C ASP A 13 -8.51 -3.55 -8.10
N GLU A 14 -8.80 -2.50 -8.86
CA GLU A 14 -9.33 -2.57 -10.23
C GLU A 14 -8.24 -2.74 -11.31
N TYR A 15 -6.97 -2.70 -10.91
CA TYR A 15 -5.82 -2.73 -11.81
C TYR A 15 -4.95 -3.97 -11.55
N PRO A 16 -4.21 -4.46 -12.55
CA PRO A 16 -3.20 -5.48 -12.30
C PRO A 16 -2.12 -4.96 -11.34
N PRO A 17 -1.43 -5.85 -10.60
CA PRO A 17 -0.29 -5.44 -9.78
C PRO A 17 0.77 -4.75 -10.63
N ARG A 18 1.37 -3.69 -10.08
CA ARG A 18 2.45 -2.96 -10.73
C ARG A 18 3.81 -3.41 -10.23
N ILE A 19 4.77 -3.46 -11.13
CA ILE A 19 6.15 -3.77 -10.81
C ILE A 19 6.96 -2.49 -10.79
N MET A 20 7.62 -2.24 -9.65
CA MET A 20 8.51 -1.11 -9.47
C MET A 20 9.95 -1.63 -9.44
N GLY A 21 10.68 -1.38 -10.52
CA GLY A 21 12.11 -1.70 -10.65
C GLY A 21 12.96 -0.65 -9.94
N VAL A 22 14.10 -1.07 -9.37
CA VAL A 22 14.97 -0.19 -8.59
C VAL A 22 16.23 0.18 -9.38
N LEU A 23 16.52 1.47 -9.45
CA LEU A 23 17.79 2.05 -9.93
C LEU A 23 18.43 2.85 -8.79
N ASN A 24 19.68 2.53 -8.42
CA ASN A 24 20.40 3.27 -7.38
C ASN A 24 21.53 4.09 -8.01
N ILE A 25 21.46 5.41 -7.87
CA ILE A 25 22.50 6.33 -8.34
C ILE A 25 23.37 6.71 -7.13
N SER A 26 24.11 5.73 -6.61
CA SER A 26 25.08 5.95 -5.53
C SER A 26 26.26 4.97 -5.63
N GLU A 27 27.49 5.47 -5.50
CA GLU A 27 28.73 4.66 -5.48
C GLU A 27 28.76 3.63 -4.31
N GLU A 28 27.84 3.77 -3.33
CA GLU A 28 27.87 3.12 -2.02
C GLU A 28 26.85 1.97 -1.88
N SER A 29 25.99 1.74 -2.87
CA SER A 29 24.96 0.68 -2.76
C SER A 29 25.57 -0.73 -2.75
N PRO A 30 25.13 -1.64 -1.87
CA PRO A 30 25.71 -2.99 -1.72
C PRO A 30 25.31 -4.00 -2.82
N TYR A 31 24.49 -3.61 -3.79
CA TYR A 31 24.11 -4.45 -4.95
C TYR A 31 24.84 -3.99 -6.22
N ASP A 32 25.88 -4.75 -6.59
CA ASP A 32 26.75 -4.54 -7.77
C ASP A 32 26.02 -4.25 -9.11
N PRO A 33 24.83 -4.83 -9.43
CA PRO A 33 24.22 -4.61 -10.75
C PRO A 33 23.36 -3.34 -10.87
N SER A 34 23.19 -2.55 -9.80
CA SER A 34 22.26 -1.40 -9.79
C SER A 34 22.91 -0.04 -9.56
N VAL A 35 24.25 0.03 -9.62
CA VAL A 35 25.03 1.25 -9.37
C VAL A 35 25.64 1.75 -10.66
N TYR A 36 25.22 2.94 -11.09
CA TYR A 36 25.71 3.57 -12.31
C TYR A 36 26.13 5.02 -12.01
N ASP A 37 27.38 5.35 -12.31
CA ASP A 37 27.93 6.71 -12.34
C ASP A 37 27.93 7.31 -13.75
N ASP A 38 27.77 6.47 -14.78
CA ASP A 38 27.52 6.87 -16.17
C ASP A 38 26.02 6.79 -16.51
N PRO A 39 25.38 7.90 -16.91
CA PRO A 39 23.94 7.90 -17.25
C PRO A 39 23.60 7.05 -18.48
N GLY A 40 24.57 6.72 -19.34
CA GLY A 40 24.35 5.87 -20.51
C GLY A 40 24.23 4.40 -20.12
N GLU A 41 25.12 3.92 -19.25
CA GLU A 41 25.02 2.57 -18.68
C GLU A 41 23.76 2.42 -17.82
N ALA A 42 23.44 3.45 -17.02
CA ALA A 42 22.19 3.49 -16.24
C ALA A 42 20.95 3.37 -17.14
N ALA A 43 20.90 4.13 -18.23
CA ALA A 43 19.77 4.11 -19.15
C ALA A 43 19.64 2.77 -19.88
N GLN A 44 20.77 2.17 -20.28
CA GLN A 44 20.77 0.83 -20.87
C GLN A 44 20.21 -0.21 -19.90
N TYR A 45 20.62 -0.18 -18.64
CA TYR A 45 20.07 -1.07 -17.61
C TYR A 45 18.57 -0.86 -17.40
N VAL A 46 18.12 0.40 -17.35
CA VAL A 46 16.69 0.70 -17.24
C VAL A 46 15.92 0.11 -18.42
N ASP A 47 16.38 0.32 -19.65
CA ASP A 47 15.73 -0.23 -20.85
C ASP A 47 15.72 -1.77 -20.85
N GLU A 48 16.89 -2.40 -20.68
CA GLU A 48 17.09 -3.85 -20.89
C GLU A 48 16.64 -4.72 -19.70
N GLU A 49 16.87 -4.27 -18.47
CA GLU A 49 16.70 -5.10 -17.26
C GLU A 49 15.50 -4.67 -16.40
N LEU A 50 14.94 -3.47 -16.62
CA LEU A 50 13.73 -3.03 -15.93
C LEU A 50 12.53 -2.98 -16.89
N ILE A 51 12.58 -2.16 -17.93
CA ILE A 51 11.42 -1.93 -18.81
C ILE A 51 11.12 -3.15 -19.67
N ASP A 52 12.12 -3.71 -20.36
CA ASP A 52 11.95 -4.92 -21.18
C ASP A 52 11.53 -6.15 -20.34
N GLU A 53 11.90 -6.18 -19.06
CA GLU A 53 11.45 -7.19 -18.09
C GLU A 53 10.04 -6.96 -17.53
N GLY A 54 9.47 -5.77 -17.77
CA GLY A 54 8.08 -5.43 -17.48
C GLY A 54 7.88 -4.63 -16.19
N ALA A 55 8.84 -3.79 -15.78
CA ALA A 55 8.60 -2.76 -14.79
C ALA A 55 7.62 -1.70 -15.34
N ASP A 56 6.59 -1.36 -14.56
CA ASP A 56 5.69 -0.25 -14.85
C ASP A 56 6.24 1.08 -14.30
N ILE A 57 7.03 0.98 -13.22
CA ILE A 57 7.60 2.12 -12.49
C ILE A 57 9.11 1.87 -12.32
N VAL A 58 9.92 2.90 -12.54
CA VAL A 58 11.36 2.90 -12.23
C VAL A 58 11.58 3.83 -11.05
N ASP A 59 11.99 3.28 -9.92
CA ASP A 59 12.26 4.00 -8.69
C ASP A 59 13.75 4.32 -8.59
N ILE A 60 14.07 5.61 -8.60
CA ILE A 60 15.44 6.12 -8.63
C ILE A 60 15.80 6.66 -7.25
N GLY A 61 16.73 5.99 -6.58
CA GLY A 61 17.33 6.47 -5.33
C GLY A 61 18.66 7.17 -5.59
N LEU A 62 18.81 8.39 -5.09
CA LEU A 62 20.06 9.19 -5.19
C LEU A 62 21.03 8.93 -4.01
N GLU A 63 20.53 8.26 -2.98
CA GLU A 63 21.23 7.94 -1.74
C GLU A 63 21.06 6.45 -1.40
N SER A 64 22.07 5.84 -0.79
CA SER A 64 21.89 4.50 -0.22
C SER A 64 21.08 4.57 1.08
N ALA A 65 19.94 3.88 1.13
CA ALA A 65 19.20 3.63 2.36
C ALA A 65 19.93 2.72 3.38
N ASN A 66 21.18 2.31 3.10
CA ASN A 66 21.96 1.46 3.99
C ASN A 66 22.50 2.25 5.18
N LYS A 67 22.00 1.91 6.38
CA LYS A 67 22.33 2.51 7.69
C LYS A 67 23.81 2.58 8.07
N ARG A 68 24.69 1.93 7.30
CA ARG A 68 26.15 1.98 7.53
C ARG A 68 26.80 3.23 6.97
N PHE A 69 26.12 3.94 6.07
CA PHE A 69 26.61 5.17 5.48
C PHE A 69 26.01 6.39 6.18
N ASP A 70 26.72 7.51 6.06
CA ASP A 70 26.23 8.79 6.57
C ASP A 70 25.06 9.27 5.71
N VAL A 71 24.07 9.89 6.34
CA VAL A 71 22.90 10.44 5.65
C VAL A 71 23.31 11.71 4.90
N LEU A 72 22.97 11.79 3.62
CA LEU A 72 23.21 12.97 2.79
C LEU A 72 22.27 14.12 3.17
N SER A 73 22.74 15.36 3.04
CA SER A 73 21.84 16.51 3.08
C SER A 73 21.01 16.61 1.80
N ALA A 74 19.92 17.38 1.84
CA ALA A 74 19.13 17.68 0.65
C ALA A 74 19.97 18.30 -0.47
N GLU A 75 20.93 19.18 -0.14
CA GLU A 75 21.85 19.75 -1.12
C GLU A 75 22.76 18.70 -1.77
N GLU A 76 23.28 17.76 -1.00
CA GLU A 76 24.12 16.66 -1.52
C GLU A 76 23.33 15.70 -2.40
N GLU A 77 22.06 15.44 -2.07
CA GLU A 77 21.15 14.65 -2.90
C GLU A 77 20.82 15.38 -4.22
N LEU A 78 20.53 16.68 -4.16
CA LEU A 78 20.32 17.54 -5.33
C LEU A 78 21.55 17.60 -6.25
N GLU A 79 22.76 17.57 -5.70
CA GLU A 79 23.99 17.50 -6.50
C GLU A 79 24.05 16.23 -7.36
N ARG A 80 23.39 15.13 -6.97
CA ARG A 80 23.32 13.88 -7.74
C ARG A 80 22.13 13.81 -8.70
N LEU A 81 21.10 14.64 -8.53
CA LEU A 81 19.88 14.63 -9.33
C LEU A 81 20.15 14.73 -10.84
N HIS A 82 21.18 15.48 -11.25
CA HIS A 82 21.53 15.63 -12.66
C HIS A 82 21.85 14.30 -13.36
N ILE A 83 22.43 13.32 -12.64
CA ILE A 83 22.76 11.99 -13.18
C ILE A 83 21.46 11.23 -13.50
N ALA A 84 20.46 11.33 -12.60
CA ALA A 84 19.15 10.72 -12.81
C ALA A 84 18.44 11.33 -14.02
N LEU A 85 18.46 12.66 -14.14
CA LEU A 85 17.84 13.35 -15.26
C LEU A 85 18.50 13.01 -16.60
N GLU A 86 19.84 12.99 -16.65
CA GLU A 86 20.56 12.55 -17.85
C GLU A 86 20.29 11.08 -18.20
N THR A 87 20.03 10.24 -17.18
CA THR A 87 19.63 8.84 -17.37
C THR A 87 18.26 8.78 -18.02
N ILE A 88 17.25 9.43 -17.42
CA ILE A 88 15.87 9.48 -17.93
C ILE A 88 15.84 9.99 -19.38
N ASP A 89 16.58 11.05 -19.70
CA ASP A 89 16.66 11.60 -21.06
C ASP A 89 17.21 10.61 -22.11
N ARG A 90 17.95 9.58 -21.68
CA ARG A 90 18.55 8.56 -22.54
C ARG A 90 17.74 7.27 -22.62
N VAL A 91 16.84 7.04 -21.66
CA VAL A 91 15.94 5.89 -21.67
C VAL A 91 15.01 5.98 -22.87
N SER A 92 14.82 4.87 -23.57
CA SER A 92 13.99 4.81 -24.77
C SER A 92 12.62 4.17 -24.54
N GLY A 93 12.48 3.40 -23.47
CA GLY A 93 11.23 2.80 -23.03
C GLY A 93 10.27 3.75 -22.32
N ASP A 94 9.02 3.33 -22.22
CA ASP A 94 7.97 4.06 -21.49
C ASP A 94 7.83 3.47 -20.08
N ALA A 95 8.13 4.26 -19.05
CA ALA A 95 7.90 3.93 -17.65
C ALA A 95 7.55 5.18 -16.84
N ILE A 96 6.89 4.98 -15.70
CA ILE A 96 6.71 6.04 -14.70
C ILE A 96 8.01 6.19 -13.92
N PHE A 97 8.58 7.40 -13.85
CA PHE A 97 9.78 7.64 -13.06
C PHE A 97 9.44 8.15 -11.67
N SER A 98 9.83 7.39 -10.64
CA SER A 98 9.66 7.72 -9.23
C SER A 98 10.99 8.19 -8.64
N ILE A 99 10.96 9.29 -7.87
CA ILE A 99 12.11 9.75 -7.09
C ILE A 99 12.01 9.20 -5.66
N GLU A 100 12.97 8.38 -5.24
CA GLU A 100 13.11 7.96 -3.84
C GLU A 100 13.88 9.04 -3.07
N THR A 101 13.20 9.71 -2.14
CA THR A 101 13.80 10.76 -1.31
C THR A 101 13.09 10.89 0.02
N ARG A 102 13.66 11.68 0.92
CA ARG A 102 13.05 12.08 2.20
C ARG A 102 12.77 13.59 2.28
N TYR A 103 13.27 14.37 1.32
CA TYR A 103 13.23 15.83 1.36
C TYR A 103 12.23 16.40 0.37
N ALA A 104 11.36 17.28 0.83
CA ALA A 104 10.38 17.94 -0.02
C ALA A 104 11.04 18.78 -1.12
N THR A 105 12.18 19.41 -0.82
CA THR A 105 12.97 20.20 -1.78
C THR A 105 13.55 19.37 -2.91
N VAL A 106 14.00 18.14 -2.63
CA VAL A 106 14.49 17.21 -3.66
C VAL A 106 13.33 16.73 -4.52
N ALA A 107 12.21 16.34 -3.88
CA ALA A 107 11.02 15.91 -4.60
C ALA A 107 10.50 17.02 -5.53
N GLU A 108 10.38 18.26 -5.06
CA GLU A 108 9.90 19.40 -5.87
C GLU A 108 10.79 19.62 -7.10
N GLU A 109 12.12 19.65 -6.92
CA GLU A 109 13.07 19.88 -8.02
C GLU A 109 13.07 18.72 -9.03
N ALA A 110 12.90 17.47 -8.57
CA ALA A 110 12.76 16.30 -9.43
C ALA A 110 11.45 16.35 -10.25
N LEU A 111 10.32 16.67 -9.61
CA LEU A 111 9.01 16.77 -10.27
C LEU A 111 8.98 17.89 -11.31
N LEU A 112 9.67 19.01 -11.08
CA LEU A 112 9.81 20.09 -12.06
C LEU A 112 10.60 19.67 -13.31
N GLN A 113 11.38 18.59 -13.22
CA GLN A 113 12.31 18.15 -14.26
C GLN A 113 11.93 16.82 -14.91
N GLY A 114 10.72 16.30 -14.65
CA GLY A 114 10.15 15.20 -15.41
C GLY A 114 9.98 13.89 -14.64
N PHE A 115 10.16 13.89 -13.33
CA PHE A 115 9.66 12.77 -12.50
C PHE A 115 8.13 12.82 -12.36
N ASP A 116 7.52 11.65 -12.28
CA ASP A 116 6.06 11.46 -12.30
C ASP A 116 5.47 11.14 -10.92
N MET A 117 6.30 10.60 -10.02
CA MET A 117 5.91 10.03 -8.74
C MET A 117 7.00 10.26 -7.68
N VAL A 118 6.61 10.28 -6.40
CA VAL A 118 7.53 10.32 -5.27
C VAL A 118 7.47 9.01 -4.48
N ASN A 119 8.62 8.50 -4.05
CA ASN A 119 8.74 7.46 -3.03
C ASN A 119 9.36 8.07 -1.77
N ASP A 120 8.50 8.49 -0.84
CA ASP A 120 8.89 9.10 0.42
C ASP A 120 9.15 8.04 1.50
N ILE A 121 10.43 7.72 1.65
CA ILE A 121 10.92 6.76 2.64
C ILE A 121 10.83 7.29 4.08
N ALA A 122 10.64 8.59 4.29
CA ALA A 122 10.49 9.18 5.61
C ALA A 122 9.01 9.40 6.01
N GLY A 123 8.05 9.04 5.15
CA GLY A 123 6.65 8.93 5.53
C GLY A 123 6.01 10.27 5.93
N PHE A 124 6.33 11.34 5.20
CA PHE A 124 6.00 12.74 5.46
C PHE A 124 6.60 13.29 6.76
N ALA A 125 7.80 12.82 7.15
CA ALA A 125 8.56 13.46 8.21
C ALA A 125 8.95 14.91 7.84
N ASP A 126 9.21 15.17 6.56
CA ASP A 126 9.30 16.52 6.03
C ASP A 126 7.88 17.12 5.96
N PRO A 127 7.59 18.19 6.72
CA PRO A 127 6.24 18.78 6.75
C PRO A 127 5.83 19.44 5.43
N GLU A 128 6.75 19.73 4.51
CA GLU A 128 6.45 20.34 3.22
C GLU A 128 6.10 19.28 2.14
N MET A 129 6.52 18.02 2.33
CA MET A 129 6.34 16.93 1.34
C MET A 129 4.87 16.70 0.93
N PRO A 130 3.88 16.67 1.86
CA PRO A 130 2.48 16.50 1.46
C PRO A 130 1.98 17.65 0.56
N ALA A 131 2.44 18.87 0.80
CA ALA A 131 2.04 20.04 0.03
C ALA A 131 2.64 19.99 -1.37
N VAL A 132 3.93 19.66 -1.49
CA VAL A 132 4.61 19.45 -2.79
C VAL A 132 3.87 18.39 -3.61
N CYS A 133 3.58 17.23 -3.03
CA CYS A 133 2.87 16.16 -3.73
C CYS A 133 1.48 16.60 -4.22
N ALA A 134 0.75 17.36 -3.40
CA ALA A 134 -0.58 17.87 -3.74
C ALA A 134 -0.53 18.95 -4.84
N GLU A 135 0.41 19.88 -4.76
CA GLU A 135 0.59 20.97 -5.74
C GLU A 135 0.95 20.44 -7.13
N HIS A 136 1.76 19.38 -7.18
CA HIS A 136 2.13 18.70 -8.42
C HIS A 136 1.12 17.62 -8.86
N ASN A 137 0.11 17.31 -8.05
CA ASN A 137 -0.90 16.27 -8.30
C ASN A 137 -0.29 14.88 -8.59
N VAL A 138 0.78 14.52 -7.88
CA VAL A 138 1.51 13.26 -8.08
C VAL A 138 1.12 12.19 -7.08
N ALA A 139 1.32 10.94 -7.47
CA ALA A 139 1.24 9.82 -6.54
C ALA A 139 2.47 9.80 -5.62
N VAL A 140 2.27 9.30 -4.40
CA VAL A 140 3.34 9.19 -3.42
C VAL A 140 3.30 7.85 -2.70
N ALA A 141 4.36 7.07 -2.81
CA ALA A 141 4.60 5.94 -1.92
C ALA A 141 5.09 6.47 -0.58
N LYS A 142 4.29 6.27 0.48
CA LYS A 142 4.54 6.75 1.84
C LYS A 142 4.94 5.58 2.71
N MET A 143 6.21 5.53 3.12
CA MET A 143 6.70 4.48 3.99
C MET A 143 6.33 4.71 5.46
N ALA A 144 6.09 3.62 6.19
CA ALA A 144 5.91 3.63 7.63
C ALA A 144 7.23 4.05 8.31
N SER A 145 7.29 5.28 8.78
CA SER A 145 8.51 5.89 9.31
C SER A 145 8.23 6.73 10.55
N PRO A 146 9.23 6.92 11.43
CA PRO A 146 9.16 7.97 12.44
C PRO A 146 9.14 9.35 11.75
N PRO A 147 8.63 10.40 12.41
CA PRO A 147 8.77 11.78 11.94
C PRO A 147 10.17 12.30 12.28
N ASP A 148 11.15 11.66 11.66
CA ASP A 148 12.58 11.90 11.79
C ASP A 148 13.22 11.57 10.43
N LEU A 149 13.69 12.62 9.75
CA LEU A 149 14.27 12.52 8.42
C LEU A 149 15.54 11.66 8.40
N GLU A 150 16.29 11.60 9.49
CA GLU A 150 17.55 10.83 9.52
C GLU A 150 17.30 9.33 9.73
N ARG A 151 16.05 8.92 10.03
CA ARG A 151 15.74 7.57 10.52
C ARG A 151 14.56 6.89 9.79
N PRO A 152 14.54 6.87 8.45
CA PRO A 152 13.46 6.22 7.70
C PRO A 152 13.29 4.76 8.14
N GLY A 153 12.04 4.31 8.25
CA GLY A 153 11.64 2.95 8.63
C GLY A 153 11.96 2.53 10.09
N ALA A 154 12.56 3.39 10.91
CA ALA A 154 12.85 3.11 12.32
C ALA A 154 11.61 3.21 13.23
N VAL A 155 10.50 2.58 12.83
CA VAL A 155 9.18 2.63 13.48
C VAL A 155 9.25 2.31 14.97
N GLY A 156 9.98 1.26 15.34
CA GLY A 156 10.12 0.79 16.72
C GLY A 156 10.82 1.77 17.66
N GLU A 157 11.46 2.80 17.12
CA GLU A 157 12.19 3.80 17.88
C GLU A 157 11.41 5.10 18.07
N THR A 158 10.18 5.16 17.55
CA THR A 158 9.25 6.24 17.85
C THR A 158 8.87 6.23 19.33
N ASP A 159 8.84 7.40 19.97
CA ASP A 159 8.28 7.56 21.32
C ASP A 159 6.73 7.45 21.29
N TRP A 160 6.26 6.21 21.21
CA TRP A 160 4.83 5.89 21.17
C TRP A 160 4.10 6.25 22.46
N ALA A 161 4.79 6.30 23.60
CA ALA A 161 4.18 6.72 24.85
C ALA A 161 3.79 8.20 24.81
N ALA A 162 4.63 9.04 24.19
CA ALA A 162 4.33 10.45 23.95
C ALA A 162 3.36 10.65 22.78
N ARG A 163 3.48 9.88 21.69
CA ARG A 163 2.64 10.04 20.48
C ARG A 163 1.22 9.50 20.63
N LYS A 164 1.03 8.45 21.42
CA LYS A 164 -0.27 7.80 21.64
C LYS A 164 -0.64 7.86 23.12
N SER A 165 -0.15 6.92 23.91
CA SER A 165 -0.20 6.95 25.37
C SER A 165 0.75 5.87 25.94
N PRO A 166 1.17 6.00 27.22
CA PRO A 166 1.96 4.95 27.87
C PRO A 166 1.25 3.59 27.90
N GLU A 167 -0.07 3.58 28.08
CA GLU A 167 -0.87 2.34 28.13
C GLU A 167 -0.93 1.66 26.77
N TRP A 168 -1.09 2.43 25.69
CA TRP A 168 -1.08 1.91 24.33
C TRP A 168 0.31 1.36 23.98
N ALA A 169 1.37 2.13 24.25
CA ALA A 169 2.75 1.73 23.97
C ALA A 169 3.17 0.46 24.71
N ALA A 170 2.61 0.22 25.91
CA ALA A 170 2.87 -1.00 26.68
C ALA A 170 2.16 -2.25 26.14
N GLN A 171 1.15 -2.10 25.28
CA GLN A 171 0.33 -3.19 24.74
C GLN A 171 0.51 -3.41 23.24
N ALA A 172 0.94 -2.38 22.50
CA ALA A 172 1.08 -2.41 21.06
C ALA A 172 2.20 -3.36 20.61
N GLU A 173 1.89 -4.21 19.63
CA GLU A 173 2.87 -5.00 18.89
C GLU A 173 3.56 -4.11 17.83
N TYR A 174 4.71 -4.53 17.30
CA TYR A 174 5.45 -3.74 16.30
C TYR A 174 4.59 -3.37 15.07
N VAL A 175 3.83 -4.32 14.55
CA VAL A 175 2.89 -4.11 13.44
C VAL A 175 1.80 -3.08 13.76
N ASP A 176 1.36 -2.95 15.02
CA ASP A 176 0.41 -1.89 15.42
C ASP A 176 1.10 -0.52 15.33
N GLN A 177 2.40 -0.46 15.64
CA GLN A 177 3.24 0.72 15.48
C GLN A 177 3.44 1.07 13.99
N VAL A 178 3.65 0.08 13.11
CA VAL A 178 3.71 0.28 11.66
C VAL A 178 2.40 0.89 11.16
N TYR A 179 1.26 0.34 11.60
CA TYR A 179 -0.06 0.86 11.24
C TYR A 179 -0.26 2.32 11.69
N GLU A 180 0.15 2.65 12.92
CA GLU A 180 0.10 4.03 13.40
C GLU A 180 1.08 4.95 12.66
N ALA A 181 2.28 4.48 12.30
CA ALA A 181 3.27 5.26 11.57
C ALA A 181 2.77 5.66 10.18
N LEU A 182 2.06 4.76 9.48
CA LEU A 182 1.42 5.07 8.20
C LEU A 182 0.37 6.18 8.29
N LYS A 183 -0.30 6.33 9.44
CA LYS A 183 -1.30 7.39 9.67
C LYS A 183 -0.68 8.72 10.11
N GLN A 184 0.57 8.73 10.55
CA GLN A 184 1.23 9.96 10.98
C GLN A 184 1.37 10.93 9.79
N ASN A 185 1.32 12.23 10.11
CA ASN A 185 1.47 13.34 9.17
C ASN A 185 0.42 13.38 8.05
N GLY A 186 -0.67 12.62 8.18
CA GLY A 186 -1.76 12.58 7.23
C GLY A 186 -1.52 11.64 6.05
N ILE A 187 -2.54 11.53 5.20
CA ILE A 187 -2.57 10.70 4.00
C ILE A 187 -3.27 11.56 2.93
N THR A 188 -2.74 11.57 1.71
CA THR A 188 -3.35 12.25 0.55
C THR A 188 -4.23 11.27 -0.23
N GLU A 189 -5.09 11.77 -1.13
CA GLU A 189 -5.91 10.92 -2.01
C GLU A 189 -5.07 10.04 -2.96
N LYS A 190 -3.81 10.42 -3.20
CA LYS A 190 -2.87 9.69 -4.07
C LYS A 190 -1.75 8.98 -3.31
N THR A 191 -1.97 8.69 -2.03
CA THR A 191 -0.99 7.96 -1.21
C THR A 191 -1.05 6.46 -1.48
N ILE A 192 0.12 5.84 -1.61
CA ILE A 192 0.32 4.40 -1.62
C ILE A 192 1.09 4.06 -0.35
N VAL A 193 0.59 3.19 0.52
CA VAL A 193 1.22 2.90 1.82
C VAL A 193 2.29 1.80 1.69
N ASP A 194 3.46 2.00 2.31
CA ASP A 194 4.52 0.97 2.41
C ASP A 194 4.76 0.60 3.89
N PRO A 195 4.45 -0.65 4.32
CA PRO A 195 4.69 -1.15 5.68
C PRO A 195 6.16 -1.27 6.13
N ALA A 196 7.14 -0.85 5.33
CA ALA A 196 8.56 -0.76 5.70
C ALA A 196 9.23 -2.09 6.10
N PHE A 197 9.08 -3.12 5.27
CA PHE A 197 9.79 -4.39 5.48
C PHE A 197 11.32 -4.22 5.45
N GLY A 198 12.07 -5.13 6.08
CA GLY A 198 13.48 -5.36 5.73
C GLY A 198 14.52 -4.78 6.65
N GLY A 199 14.18 -4.58 7.92
CA GLY A 199 15.14 -4.18 8.93
C GLY A 199 15.72 -2.81 8.63
N TRP A 200 14.91 -1.75 8.72
CA TRP A 200 15.29 -0.34 8.59
C TRP A 200 15.91 0.26 9.85
N SER A 201 15.80 -0.43 10.99
CA SER A 201 16.52 -0.13 12.23
C SER A 201 17.19 -1.39 12.79
N GLU A 202 18.27 -1.24 13.58
CA GLU A 202 18.84 -2.37 14.35
C GLU A 202 17.85 -2.94 15.37
N ALA A 203 16.84 -2.16 15.76
CA ALA A 203 15.79 -2.56 16.67
C ALA A 203 14.72 -3.46 15.99
N GLN A 204 14.58 -3.40 14.66
CA GLN A 204 13.60 -4.21 13.91
C GLN A 204 14.12 -5.64 13.77
N THR A 205 13.34 -6.60 14.25
CA THR A 205 13.69 -8.03 14.24
C THR A 205 13.09 -8.74 13.02
N LEU A 206 13.57 -9.95 12.73
CA LEU A 206 12.98 -10.80 11.69
C LEU A 206 11.55 -11.23 12.04
N GLU A 207 11.25 -11.38 13.34
CA GLU A 207 9.90 -11.70 13.80
C GLU A 207 8.93 -10.55 13.54
N ASP A 208 9.39 -9.30 13.65
CA ASP A 208 8.61 -8.11 13.31
C ASP A 208 8.21 -8.11 11.83
N ASP A 209 9.15 -8.42 10.92
CA ASP A 209 8.86 -8.58 9.48
C ASP A 209 7.88 -9.75 9.24
N ARG A 210 8.07 -10.88 9.92
CA ARG A 210 7.19 -12.04 9.77
C ARG A 210 5.77 -11.76 10.23
N GLU A 211 5.63 -11.09 11.36
CA GLU A 211 4.33 -10.72 11.92
C GLU A 211 3.63 -9.68 11.06
N THR A 212 4.37 -8.68 10.57
CA THR A 212 3.87 -7.69 9.60
C THR A 212 3.40 -8.36 8.31
N PHE A 213 4.16 -9.32 7.78
CA PHE A 213 3.76 -10.07 6.59
C PHE A 213 2.53 -10.95 6.84
N ARG A 214 2.42 -11.57 8.02
CA ARG A 214 1.25 -12.37 8.43
C ARG A 214 -0.01 -11.53 8.50
N ARG A 215 0.11 -10.28 8.96
CA ARG A 215 -0.98 -9.32 9.16
C ARG A 215 -1.13 -8.32 8.00
N LEU A 216 -0.51 -8.59 6.85
CA LEU A 216 -0.47 -7.65 5.72
C LEU A 216 -1.86 -7.16 5.26
N ARG A 217 -2.89 -8.02 5.33
CA ARG A 217 -4.27 -7.66 4.99
C ARG A 217 -4.85 -6.54 5.85
N GLU A 218 -4.40 -6.40 7.10
CA GLU A 218 -4.92 -5.38 8.01
C GLU A 218 -4.66 -3.97 7.50
N PHE A 219 -3.57 -3.75 6.74
CA PHE A 219 -3.25 -2.44 6.16
C PHE A 219 -4.24 -2.02 5.07
N ARG A 220 -5.04 -2.94 4.51
CA ARG A 220 -6.14 -2.61 3.58
C ARG A 220 -7.20 -1.73 4.25
N ALA A 221 -7.31 -1.77 5.58
CA ALA A 221 -8.20 -0.92 6.33
C ALA A 221 -7.89 0.59 6.19
N LEU A 222 -6.66 0.96 5.80
CA LEU A 222 -6.26 2.35 5.52
C LEU A 222 -6.92 2.91 4.26
N GLY A 223 -7.55 2.06 3.44
CA GLY A 223 -8.26 2.48 2.23
C GLY A 223 -7.36 2.94 1.09
N GLN A 224 -6.04 2.80 1.21
CA GLN A 224 -5.05 3.18 0.21
C GLN A 224 -4.45 1.94 -0.48
N PRO A 225 -3.97 2.06 -1.74
CA PRO A 225 -3.13 1.03 -2.33
C PRO A 225 -1.86 0.83 -1.52
N MET A 226 -1.20 -0.31 -1.73
CA MET A 226 -0.08 -0.74 -0.91
C MET A 226 1.11 -1.13 -1.77
N LEU A 227 2.28 -0.60 -1.40
CA LEU A 227 3.57 -1.00 -1.93
C LEU A 227 4.22 -2.00 -0.96
N VAL A 228 4.82 -3.05 -1.50
CA VAL A 228 5.59 -4.02 -0.73
C VAL A 228 6.94 -4.25 -1.38
N SER A 229 8.02 -4.05 -0.62
CA SER A 229 9.38 -4.42 -1.01
C SER A 229 9.89 -5.57 -0.15
N ILE A 230 9.96 -6.79 -0.71
CA ILE A 230 10.41 -8.01 0.00
C ILE A 230 11.45 -8.83 -0.77
N ASN A 231 11.95 -8.29 -1.89
CA ASN A 231 12.96 -8.95 -2.70
C ASN A 231 14.24 -9.24 -1.89
N ARG A 232 14.62 -10.52 -1.85
CA ARG A 232 15.84 -11.07 -1.23
C ARG A 232 16.05 -10.72 0.26
N LYS A 233 14.97 -10.37 0.97
CA LYS A 233 15.03 -9.97 2.38
C LYS A 233 15.40 -11.12 3.32
N ASN A 234 16.12 -10.78 4.38
CA ASN A 234 16.69 -11.71 5.35
C ASN A 234 15.64 -12.57 6.08
N PHE A 235 14.47 -12.02 6.44
CA PHE A 235 13.43 -12.78 7.14
C PHE A 235 12.86 -13.94 6.29
N LEU A 236 12.80 -13.78 4.96
CA LEU A 236 12.42 -14.86 4.04
C LEU A 236 13.52 -15.91 3.92
N GLY A 237 14.78 -15.46 3.83
CA GLY A 237 15.94 -16.33 3.82
C GLY A 237 16.04 -17.19 5.09
N GLU A 238 15.78 -16.61 6.26
CA GLU A 238 15.80 -17.32 7.54
C GLU A 238 14.78 -18.46 7.57
N ILE A 239 13.54 -18.21 7.13
CA ILE A 239 12.47 -19.22 7.10
C ILE A 239 12.87 -20.44 6.26
N ALA A 240 13.52 -20.21 5.12
CA ALA A 240 13.85 -21.26 4.16
C ALA A 240 15.29 -21.80 4.28
N GLY A 241 16.11 -21.22 5.16
CA GLY A 241 17.54 -21.53 5.28
C GLY A 241 18.34 -21.16 4.02
N ARG A 242 18.18 -19.94 3.50
CA ARG A 242 18.82 -19.44 2.27
C ARG A 242 19.71 -18.22 2.50
N GLU A 243 20.92 -18.30 1.95
CA GLU A 243 21.84 -17.16 1.81
C GLU A 243 21.34 -16.18 0.74
N THR A 244 21.81 -14.94 0.77
CA THR A 244 21.26 -13.80 0.00
C THR A 244 21.10 -14.07 -1.50
N ASP A 245 22.10 -14.68 -2.14
CA ASP A 245 22.12 -15.01 -3.56
C ASP A 245 21.10 -16.09 -3.93
N GLU A 246 20.74 -16.97 -2.99
CA GLU A 246 19.75 -18.04 -3.16
C GLU A 246 18.33 -17.64 -2.75
N ARG A 247 18.07 -16.37 -2.41
CA ARG A 247 16.75 -15.93 -1.91
C ARG A 247 15.70 -15.64 -2.96
N LEU A 248 16.03 -15.68 -4.25
CA LEU A 248 15.04 -15.39 -5.29
C LEU A 248 13.79 -16.29 -5.17
N PRO A 249 13.88 -17.63 -5.12
CA PRO A 249 12.68 -18.48 -5.06
C PRO A 249 11.76 -18.19 -3.86
N VAL A 250 12.33 -17.84 -2.70
CA VAL A 250 11.54 -17.53 -1.50
C VAL A 250 10.94 -16.13 -1.57
N SER A 251 11.60 -15.21 -2.26
CA SER A 251 11.08 -13.87 -2.57
C SER A 251 9.86 -13.98 -3.49
N LEU A 252 9.94 -14.79 -4.55
CA LEU A 252 8.84 -15.00 -5.48
C LEU A 252 7.60 -15.62 -4.80
N ALA A 253 7.81 -16.64 -3.96
CA ALA A 253 6.71 -17.24 -3.19
C ALA A 253 6.05 -16.23 -2.24
N ALA A 254 6.85 -15.38 -1.59
CA ALA A 254 6.33 -14.33 -0.73
C ALA A 254 5.61 -13.23 -1.53
N THR A 255 6.11 -12.86 -2.72
CA THR A 255 5.47 -11.89 -3.62
C THR A 255 4.08 -12.33 -4.03
N SER A 256 3.89 -13.59 -4.45
CA SER A 256 2.55 -14.07 -4.83
C SER A 256 1.57 -14.00 -3.66
N MET A 257 2.05 -14.30 -2.44
CA MET A 257 1.25 -14.17 -1.22
C MET A 257 1.00 -12.71 -0.84
N ALA A 258 1.95 -11.80 -1.08
CA ALA A 258 1.78 -10.38 -0.79
C ALA A 258 0.69 -9.76 -1.66
N VAL A 259 0.70 -10.05 -2.96
CA VAL A 259 -0.33 -9.60 -3.90
C VAL A 259 -1.70 -10.16 -3.53
N GLU A 260 -1.77 -11.45 -3.23
CA GLU A 260 -2.99 -12.11 -2.77
C GLU A 260 -3.55 -11.46 -1.49
N ARG A 261 -2.67 -10.93 -0.63
CA ARG A 261 -3.01 -10.22 0.60
C ARG A 261 -3.31 -8.73 0.43
N GLY A 262 -3.27 -8.20 -0.79
CA GLY A 262 -3.60 -6.79 -1.04
C GLY A 262 -2.44 -5.87 -1.37
N ALA A 263 -1.24 -6.38 -1.68
CA ALA A 263 -0.21 -5.56 -2.29
C ALA A 263 -0.57 -5.21 -3.75
N HIS A 264 -0.34 -3.95 -4.12
CA HIS A 264 -0.67 -3.39 -5.43
C HIS A 264 0.57 -3.02 -6.23
N VAL A 265 1.64 -2.63 -5.55
CA VAL A 265 2.95 -2.35 -6.14
C VAL A 265 3.99 -3.26 -5.48
N ILE A 266 4.81 -3.94 -6.27
CA ILE A 266 5.93 -4.74 -5.76
C ILE A 266 7.23 -4.09 -6.20
N ARG A 267 8.01 -3.60 -5.23
CA ARG A 267 9.32 -2.99 -5.46
C ARG A 267 10.43 -4.04 -5.38
N THR A 268 11.20 -4.20 -6.46
CA THR A 268 12.10 -5.36 -6.65
C THR A 268 13.34 -5.04 -7.49
N HIS A 269 14.37 -5.88 -7.34
CA HIS A 269 15.54 -5.91 -8.22
C HIS A 269 15.46 -7.00 -9.30
N ASP A 270 14.71 -8.09 -9.07
CA ASP A 270 14.55 -9.19 -10.03
C ASP A 270 13.20 -9.03 -10.75
N VAL A 271 13.11 -8.15 -11.75
CA VAL A 271 11.84 -7.64 -12.32
C VAL A 271 11.03 -8.75 -12.99
N ALA A 272 11.58 -9.45 -13.99
CA ALA A 272 10.85 -10.43 -14.77
C ALA A 272 10.27 -11.55 -13.90
N ASP A 273 11.08 -12.13 -13.02
CA ASP A 273 10.65 -13.20 -12.11
C ASP A 273 9.59 -12.71 -11.11
N THR A 274 9.77 -11.50 -10.57
CA THR A 274 8.80 -10.92 -9.62
C THR A 274 7.47 -10.63 -10.28
N ARG A 275 7.49 -10.17 -11.53
CA ARG A 275 6.29 -9.94 -12.34
C ARG A 275 5.47 -11.21 -12.49
N ASP A 276 6.12 -12.32 -12.84
CA ASP A 276 5.44 -13.62 -12.95
C ASP A 276 4.81 -14.04 -11.61
N ALA A 277 5.53 -13.89 -10.50
CA ALA A 277 4.99 -14.19 -9.17
C ALA A 277 3.80 -13.28 -8.79
N ALA A 278 3.85 -12.00 -9.13
CA ALA A 278 2.78 -11.05 -8.89
C ALA A 278 1.52 -11.41 -9.70
N LEU A 279 1.68 -11.78 -10.98
CA LEU A 279 0.57 -12.25 -11.82
C LEU A 279 -0.08 -13.52 -11.26
N ILE A 280 0.71 -14.45 -10.72
CA ILE A 280 0.17 -15.65 -10.03
C ILE A 280 -0.64 -15.24 -8.79
N GLY A 281 -0.10 -14.37 -7.94
CA GLY A 281 -0.81 -13.86 -6.77
C GLY A 281 -2.14 -13.20 -7.13
N HIS A 282 -2.13 -12.36 -8.16
CA HIS A 282 -3.32 -11.67 -8.66
C HIS A 282 -4.37 -12.64 -9.21
N ALA A 283 -3.97 -13.63 -10.00
CA ALA A 283 -4.90 -14.59 -10.61
C ALA A 283 -5.69 -15.42 -9.58
N PHE A 284 -5.17 -15.58 -8.36
CA PHE A 284 -5.83 -16.28 -7.25
C PHE A 284 -6.38 -15.35 -6.18
N THR A 285 -6.37 -14.03 -6.42
CA THR A 285 -6.99 -13.08 -5.52
C THR A 285 -8.50 -13.08 -5.70
N GLU A 286 -9.25 -13.39 -4.65
CA GLU A 286 -10.71 -13.34 -4.64
C GLU A 286 -11.19 -11.99 -4.11
N ARG A 287 -11.60 -11.08 -5.00
CA ARG A 287 -12.22 -9.79 -4.64
C ARG A 287 -13.56 -9.68 -5.36
N ALA A 288 -14.62 -9.40 -4.61
CA ALA A 288 -15.96 -9.21 -5.14
C ALA A 288 -16.31 -7.71 -5.07
N SER A 289 -16.62 -7.11 -6.21
CA SER A 289 -17.17 -5.76 -6.31
C SER A 289 -18.06 -5.62 -7.53
N THR A 290 -19.11 -4.80 -7.39
CA THR A 290 -20.07 -4.48 -8.47
C THR A 290 -20.42 -3.00 -8.38
N ALA A 291 -20.44 -2.31 -9.52
CA ALA A 291 -20.78 -0.89 -9.61
C ALA A 291 -21.97 -0.65 -10.55
N THR A 292 -22.84 0.28 -10.16
CA THR A 292 -23.94 0.80 -10.97
C THR A 292 -23.75 2.30 -11.23
N ALA A 293 -24.66 2.92 -11.99
CA ALA A 293 -24.63 4.37 -12.17
C ALA A 293 -24.99 5.16 -10.89
N ALA A 294 -25.58 4.51 -9.88
CA ALA A 294 -26.06 5.15 -8.66
C ALA A 294 -25.18 4.84 -7.44
N PHE A 295 -24.68 3.61 -7.32
CA PHE A 295 -23.90 3.15 -6.17
C PHE A 295 -22.90 2.06 -6.55
N SER A 296 -21.92 1.83 -5.69
CA SER A 296 -21.03 0.67 -5.76
C SER A 296 -21.13 -0.21 -4.51
N VAL A 297 -20.84 -1.50 -4.66
CA VAL A 297 -20.86 -2.50 -3.60
C VAL A 297 -19.57 -3.30 -3.68
N SER A 298 -18.87 -3.45 -2.56
CA SER A 298 -17.68 -4.30 -2.49
C SER A 298 -17.63 -5.09 -1.20
N ARG A 299 -17.14 -6.33 -1.29
CA ARG A 299 -16.89 -7.16 -0.11
C ARG A 299 -15.52 -6.82 0.46
N LEU A 300 -15.48 -6.50 1.75
CA LEU A 300 -14.21 -6.34 2.44
C LEU A 300 -13.48 -7.69 2.57
N ASP A 301 -12.20 -7.66 2.26
CA ASP A 301 -11.29 -8.81 2.36
C ASP A 301 -10.94 -9.08 3.85
N ILE A 302 -11.78 -9.87 4.51
CA ILE A 302 -11.69 -10.17 5.95
C ILE A 302 -11.50 -11.68 6.14
N HIS A 303 -10.37 -12.07 6.73
CA HIS A 303 -10.02 -13.45 7.03
C HIS A 303 -9.92 -13.75 8.52
N SER A 304 -9.90 -12.72 9.37
CA SER A 304 -9.77 -12.85 10.81
C SER A 304 -10.55 -11.78 11.58
N SER A 305 -10.88 -12.05 12.85
CA SER A 305 -11.49 -11.05 13.74
C SER A 305 -10.66 -9.77 13.86
N ARG A 306 -9.35 -9.88 13.64
CA ARG A 306 -8.42 -8.77 13.70
C ARG A 306 -8.56 -7.85 12.48
N ASP A 307 -8.76 -8.42 11.29
CA ASP A 307 -8.88 -7.66 10.04
C ASP A 307 -10.07 -6.69 10.10
N LEU A 308 -11.26 -7.18 10.45
CA LEU A 308 -12.42 -6.29 10.59
C LEU A 308 -12.25 -5.31 11.75
N ARG A 309 -11.60 -5.67 12.88
CA ARG A 309 -11.30 -4.67 13.92
C ARG A 309 -10.51 -3.50 13.36
N ALA A 310 -9.53 -3.75 12.49
CA ALA A 310 -8.78 -2.71 11.81
C ALA A 310 -9.69 -1.86 10.89
N HIS A 311 -10.56 -2.51 10.10
CA HIS A 311 -11.54 -1.83 9.24
C HIS A 311 -12.53 -0.95 10.03
N LEU A 312 -13.11 -1.47 11.11
CA LEU A 312 -14.06 -0.75 11.98
C LEU A 312 -13.37 0.43 12.67
N SER A 313 -12.20 0.20 13.27
CA SER A 313 -11.46 1.25 14.00
C SER A 313 -11.09 2.42 13.09
N THR A 314 -10.67 2.13 11.86
CA THR A 314 -10.28 3.18 10.89
C THR A 314 -11.48 4.00 10.40
N ARG A 315 -12.68 3.40 10.44
CA ARG A 315 -13.95 4.05 10.11
C ARG A 315 -14.64 4.70 11.32
N GLY A 316 -14.01 4.68 12.51
CA GLY A 316 -14.58 5.23 13.74
C GLY A 316 -15.73 4.42 14.35
N ILE A 317 -15.91 3.17 13.92
CA ILE A 317 -16.92 2.24 14.42
C ILE A 317 -16.33 1.43 15.59
N ASP A 318 -17.15 1.11 16.59
CA ASP A 318 -16.72 0.33 17.77
C ASP A 318 -16.16 -1.05 17.36
N PRO A 319 -14.86 -1.33 17.58
CA PRO A 319 -14.25 -2.58 17.17
C PRO A 319 -14.75 -3.79 17.97
N THR A 320 -15.47 -3.62 19.09
CA THR A 320 -16.04 -4.75 19.85
C THR A 320 -17.16 -5.47 19.09
N ALA A 321 -17.77 -4.83 18.09
CA ALA A 321 -18.65 -5.50 17.13
C ALA A 321 -17.93 -6.64 16.37
N ALA A 322 -16.60 -6.67 16.41
CA ALA A 322 -15.79 -7.73 15.86
C ALA A 322 -15.72 -9.02 16.72
N ASP A 323 -16.41 -9.10 17.86
CA ASP A 323 -16.25 -10.21 18.81
C ASP A 323 -17.29 -11.34 18.61
N ASP A 324 -18.36 -11.09 17.86
CA ASP A 324 -19.54 -11.97 17.73
C ASP A 324 -19.52 -12.96 16.51
N TRP A 325 -18.36 -13.46 16.07
CA TRP A 325 -18.14 -13.75 14.63
C TRP A 325 -18.67 -15.01 13.95
N SER A 326 -19.41 -14.75 12.85
CA SER A 326 -19.15 -15.27 11.49
C SER A 326 -19.70 -14.30 10.44
N THR A 327 -19.10 -13.10 10.29
CA THR A 327 -19.75 -12.01 9.54
C THR A 327 -19.00 -11.62 8.26
N VAL A 328 -19.79 -11.47 7.19
CA VAL A 328 -19.41 -10.80 5.94
C VAL A 328 -19.51 -9.29 6.19
N ALA A 329 -18.56 -8.50 5.69
CA ALA A 329 -18.67 -7.06 5.68
C ALA A 329 -18.67 -6.54 4.24
N ILE A 330 -19.65 -5.69 3.93
CA ILE A 330 -19.89 -5.14 2.61
C ILE A 330 -19.87 -3.62 2.72
N GLU A 331 -19.02 -3.00 1.93
CA GLU A 331 -18.94 -1.55 1.74
C GLU A 331 -19.89 -1.16 0.60
N ILE A 332 -20.70 -0.13 0.84
CA ILE A 332 -21.70 0.37 -0.10
C ILE A 332 -21.55 1.88 -0.20
N ASP A 333 -21.24 2.38 -1.40
CA ASP A 333 -20.94 3.78 -1.65
C ASP A 333 -21.94 4.42 -2.60
N GLY A 334 -22.33 5.66 -2.33
CA GLY A 334 -23.18 6.47 -3.22
C GLY A 334 -24.69 6.29 -3.03
N LEU A 335 -25.14 5.63 -1.95
CA LEU A 335 -26.58 5.48 -1.68
C LEU A 335 -27.25 6.84 -1.44
N ASP A 336 -28.34 7.09 -2.14
CA ASP A 336 -29.22 8.23 -1.87
C ASP A 336 -30.05 8.05 -0.59
N GLU A 337 -30.75 9.10 -0.16
CA GLU A 337 -31.50 9.10 1.10
C GLU A 337 -32.62 8.03 1.15
N ASP A 338 -33.27 7.79 0.01
CA ASP A 338 -34.34 6.80 -0.09
C ASP A 338 -33.77 5.37 0.01
N ALA A 339 -32.67 5.09 -0.70
CA ALA A 339 -31.98 3.80 -0.66
C ALA A 339 -31.41 3.51 0.73
N ARG A 340 -30.85 4.52 1.43
CA ARG A 340 -30.40 4.37 2.82
C ARG A 340 -31.55 4.01 3.77
N THR A 341 -32.70 4.68 3.62
CA THR A 341 -33.88 4.40 4.44
C THR A 341 -34.39 2.97 4.22
N ARG A 342 -34.37 2.49 2.99
CA ARG A 342 -34.74 1.10 2.65
C ARG A 342 -33.77 0.09 3.24
N LEU A 343 -32.45 0.33 3.12
CA LEU A 343 -31.44 -0.54 3.71
C LEU A 343 -31.61 -0.64 5.23
N LEU A 344 -31.82 0.48 5.92
CA LEU A 344 -32.10 0.50 7.36
C LEU A 344 -33.37 -0.29 7.71
N SER A 345 -34.43 -0.14 6.92
CA SER A 345 -35.67 -0.89 7.11
C SER A 345 -35.45 -2.40 6.94
N ALA A 346 -34.65 -2.80 5.94
CA ALA A 346 -34.35 -4.20 5.67
C ALA A 346 -33.50 -4.84 6.79
N VAL A 347 -32.68 -4.07 7.50
CA VAL A 347 -31.79 -4.55 8.57
C VAL A 347 -32.49 -4.72 9.93
N THR A 348 -33.65 -4.09 10.16
CA THR A 348 -34.24 -3.93 11.50
C THR A 348 -34.59 -5.24 12.24
N ASP A 349 -34.80 -6.35 11.53
CA ASP A 349 -35.22 -7.64 12.12
C ASP A 349 -34.28 -8.82 11.79
N VAL A 350 -33.06 -8.55 11.34
CA VAL A 350 -32.12 -9.56 10.81
C VAL A 350 -30.83 -9.62 11.62
N ASP A 351 -30.10 -10.74 11.50
CA ASP A 351 -28.77 -10.92 12.08
C ASP A 351 -27.70 -10.16 11.27
N SER A 352 -27.90 -8.84 11.15
CA SER A 352 -27.05 -7.91 10.42
C SER A 352 -27.16 -6.53 11.04
N ASN A 353 -26.11 -5.75 10.88
CA ASN A 353 -26.02 -4.37 11.33
C ASN A 353 -25.53 -3.52 10.17
N VAL A 354 -26.08 -2.31 10.03
CA VAL A 354 -25.58 -1.30 9.09
C VAL A 354 -25.05 -0.12 9.90
N GLU A 355 -23.81 0.23 9.63
CA GLU A 355 -23.12 1.37 10.22
C GLU A 355 -22.80 2.37 9.11
N TYR A 356 -23.09 3.65 9.33
CA TYR A 356 -22.80 4.71 8.35
C TYR A 356 -21.53 5.43 8.75
N VAL A 357 -20.54 5.44 7.86
CA VAL A 357 -19.29 6.21 8.05
C VAL A 357 -19.56 7.68 7.79
N ASP A 358 -20.32 7.97 6.73
CA ASP A 358 -20.87 9.29 6.43
C ASP A 358 -22.18 9.16 5.61
N THR A 359 -22.59 10.23 4.94
CA THR A 359 -23.83 10.24 4.15
C THR A 359 -23.78 9.39 2.88
N GLU A 360 -22.59 9.12 2.34
CA GLU A 360 -22.40 8.41 1.09
C GLU A 360 -21.88 6.98 1.30
N HIS A 361 -21.21 6.72 2.43
CA HIS A 361 -20.53 5.45 2.70
C HIS A 361 -21.22 4.68 3.84
N ALA A 362 -21.69 3.47 3.52
CA ALA A 362 -22.30 2.53 4.46
C ALA A 362 -21.49 1.24 4.56
N LEU A 363 -21.41 0.70 5.77
CA LEU A 363 -20.82 -0.60 6.06
C LEU A 363 -21.89 -1.54 6.61
N LEU A 364 -22.24 -2.55 5.81
CA LEU A 364 -23.16 -3.60 6.20
C LEU A 364 -22.37 -4.81 6.72
N VAL A 365 -22.56 -5.17 7.98
CA VAL A 365 -21.86 -6.27 8.65
C VAL A 365 -22.89 -7.27 9.19
N GLY A 366 -22.77 -8.54 8.83
CA GLY A 366 -23.73 -9.55 9.27
C GLY A 366 -23.35 -10.95 8.86
N SER A 367 -24.08 -11.96 9.36
CA SER A 367 -23.85 -13.34 8.91
C SER A 367 -24.22 -13.50 7.44
N ARG A 368 -23.65 -14.49 6.75
CA ARG A 368 -24.02 -14.80 5.35
C ARG A 368 -25.54 -14.91 5.17
N THR A 369 -26.21 -15.56 6.12
CA THR A 369 -27.68 -15.66 6.14
C THR A 369 -28.35 -14.30 6.36
N GLY A 370 -27.89 -13.51 7.34
CA GLY A 370 -28.45 -12.20 7.63
C GLY A 370 -28.40 -11.25 6.43
N ILE A 371 -27.27 -11.22 5.70
CA ILE A 371 -27.14 -10.38 4.51
C ILE A 371 -28.02 -10.90 3.35
N LEU A 372 -28.15 -12.22 3.17
CA LEU A 372 -29.09 -12.79 2.19
C LEU A 372 -30.55 -12.44 2.52
N ASP A 373 -30.90 -12.45 3.80
CA ASP A 373 -32.22 -12.03 4.26
C ASP A 373 -32.45 -10.52 4.02
N VAL A 374 -31.44 -9.66 4.23
CA VAL A 374 -31.47 -8.24 3.85
C VAL A 374 -31.69 -8.08 2.34
N SER A 375 -30.94 -8.82 1.52
CA SER A 375 -31.11 -8.83 0.06
C SER A 375 -32.53 -9.25 -0.33
N ALA A 376 -33.08 -10.30 0.29
CA ALA A 376 -34.45 -10.77 0.03
C ALA A 376 -35.53 -9.71 0.34
N HIS A 377 -35.37 -8.94 1.43
CA HIS A 377 -36.29 -7.84 1.74
C HIS A 377 -36.24 -6.73 0.69
N LEU A 378 -35.04 -6.40 0.21
CA LEU A 378 -34.84 -5.38 -0.83
C LEU A 378 -35.37 -5.82 -2.21
N LEU A 379 -35.42 -7.13 -2.51
CA LEU A 379 -35.99 -7.68 -3.76
C LEU A 379 -37.51 -7.47 -3.88
N GLU A 380 -38.22 -7.32 -2.76
CA GLU A 380 -39.66 -7.04 -2.77
C GLU A 380 -39.96 -5.59 -3.21
N GLU A 381 -38.93 -4.75 -3.36
CA GLU A 381 -39.01 -3.35 -3.73
C GLU A 381 -38.72 -3.08 -5.22
N SER A 382 -39.06 -1.88 -5.69
CA SER A 382 -38.87 -1.44 -7.09
C SER A 382 -37.66 -0.49 -7.22
N GLY A 383 -37.03 -0.45 -8.40
CA GLY A 383 -35.94 0.50 -8.69
C GLY A 383 -34.62 0.11 -8.02
N ASP A 384 -33.94 1.06 -7.40
CA ASP A 384 -32.58 0.89 -6.86
C ASP A 384 -32.49 -0.15 -5.72
N GLY A 385 -33.60 -0.43 -5.02
CA GLY A 385 -33.66 -1.50 -4.01
C GLY A 385 -33.37 -2.88 -4.61
N ARG A 386 -33.91 -3.17 -5.80
CA ARG A 386 -33.64 -4.43 -6.49
C ARG A 386 -32.21 -4.53 -6.99
N ALA A 387 -31.66 -3.45 -7.53
CA ALA A 387 -30.27 -3.41 -7.97
C ALA A 387 -29.30 -3.64 -6.79
N LEU A 388 -29.60 -3.03 -5.64
CA LEU A 388 -28.81 -3.22 -4.42
C LEU A 388 -28.92 -4.66 -3.91
N ALA A 389 -30.12 -5.26 -3.96
CA ALA A 389 -30.33 -6.65 -3.57
C ALA A 389 -29.52 -7.63 -4.43
N ASP A 390 -29.54 -7.46 -5.75
CA ASP A 390 -28.77 -8.28 -6.69
C ASP A 390 -27.26 -8.15 -6.40
N ALA A 391 -26.77 -6.93 -6.20
CA ALA A 391 -25.36 -6.68 -5.85
C ALA A 391 -24.95 -7.30 -4.50
N LEU A 392 -25.81 -7.21 -3.47
CA LEU A 392 -25.55 -7.86 -2.18
C LEU A 392 -25.47 -9.38 -2.29
N SER A 393 -26.29 -10.00 -3.14
CA SER A 393 -26.23 -11.45 -3.36
C SER A 393 -24.90 -11.86 -3.99
N GLU A 394 -24.44 -11.11 -5.00
CA GLU A 394 -23.16 -11.37 -5.69
C GLU A 394 -21.95 -11.31 -4.75
N MET A 395 -21.95 -10.44 -3.74
CA MET A 395 -20.85 -10.33 -2.76
C MET A 395 -20.69 -11.57 -1.86
N ILE A 396 -21.67 -12.48 -1.88
CA ILE A 396 -21.78 -13.58 -0.92
C ILE A 396 -21.76 -14.95 -1.61
N GLU A 397 -21.87 -15.00 -2.93
CA GLU A 397 -21.61 -16.21 -3.72
C GLU A 397 -20.13 -16.59 -3.66
#